data_AF-A0A261AR62-F1
#
_entry.id   AF-A0A261AR62-F1
#
_cell.length_a   1.000
_cell.length_b   1.000
_cell.length_c   1.000
_cell.angle_alpha   90.00
_cell.angle_beta   90.00
_cell.angle_gamma   90.00
#
_symmetry.space_group_name_H-M   'P 1'
#
loop_
_entity.id
_entity.type
_entity.pdbx_description
1 polymer ?
#
loop_
_entity_poly.entity_id
_entity_poly.type
_entity_poly.pdbx_seq_one_letter_code
_entity_poly.pdbx_strand_id
1 'polypeptide(L)'
;MKYTVLFLISISLFTGANCICETNCSCPNLRAFAWIEDNIMTYEEGIGCTRKIMCYKQYYDDGIRLVFNETEIPIPSDKDPNNDWMAAPTQNEMWGMDVALIDFFSYFGFVCENGVWYITKYPHGIVYANADSGFTGPTDEYNGKKSKVKSFYCHDWREYVESTPMP
;
A
#
# COMPACT_ATOMS: atom_id res chain seq x y z
N MET A 1 -17.37 4.66 51.36
CA MET A 1 -17.63 5.85 50.49
C MET A 1 -16.40 6.42 49.77
N LYS A 2 -15.19 5.81 49.82
CA LYS A 2 -14.02 6.31 49.08
C LYS A 2 -13.76 5.62 47.74
N TYR A 3 -14.25 4.38 47.54
CA TYR A 3 -13.99 3.59 46.33
C TYR A 3 -15.04 3.77 45.23
N THR A 4 -16.24 4.25 45.56
CA THR A 4 -17.35 4.43 44.60
C THR A 4 -17.13 5.63 43.67
N VAL A 5 -16.39 6.65 44.12
CA VAL A 5 -16.08 7.85 43.33
C VAL A 5 -14.99 7.57 42.28
N LEU A 6 -14.02 6.69 42.60
CA LEU A 6 -12.95 6.31 41.67
C LEU A 6 -13.46 5.52 40.45
N PHE A 7 -14.48 4.66 40.64
CA PHE A 7 -15.03 3.85 39.55
C PHE A 7 -15.85 4.68 38.55
N LEU A 8 -16.50 5.76 39.02
CA LEU A 8 -17.25 6.66 38.14
C LEU A 8 -16.31 7.55 37.30
N ILE A 9 -15.17 7.98 37.86
CA ILE A 9 -14.17 8.76 37.13
C ILE A 9 -13.54 7.94 35.99
N SER A 10 -13.30 6.63 36.19
CA SER A 10 -12.79 5.76 35.13
C SER A 10 -13.78 5.54 33.98
N ILE A 11 -15.09 5.53 34.25
CA ILE A 11 -16.12 5.40 33.20
C ILE A 11 -16.25 6.70 32.40
N SER A 12 -16.11 7.87 33.05
CA SER A 12 -16.16 9.17 32.39
C SER A 12 -14.95 9.47 31.49
N LEU A 13 -13.80 8.84 31.75
CA LEU A 13 -12.61 8.95 30.89
C LEU A 13 -12.71 8.12 29.61
N PHE A 14 -13.54 7.06 29.60
CA PHE A 14 -13.80 6.27 28.39
C PHE A 14 -14.88 6.86 27.47
N THR A 15 -15.64 7.85 27.92
CA THR A 15 -16.65 8.55 27.11
C THR A 15 -16.11 9.78 26.37
N GLY A 16 -14.82 10.09 26.52
CA GLY A 16 -14.18 11.28 25.92
C GLY A 16 -13.38 11.02 24.63
N ALA A 17 -13.11 9.75 24.29
CA ALA A 17 -12.62 9.41 22.97
C ALA A 17 -13.84 9.18 22.07
N ASN A 18 -14.47 10.26 21.64
CA ASN A 18 -15.14 10.22 20.35
C ASN A 18 -14.05 9.84 19.35
N CYS A 19 -13.88 8.55 19.07
CA CYS A 19 -13.37 8.13 17.77
C CYS A 19 -14.37 8.74 16.79
N ILE A 20 -14.11 9.97 16.36
CA ILE A 20 -14.62 10.49 15.12
C ILE A 20 -13.96 9.57 14.10
N CYS A 21 -14.57 8.40 13.89
CA CYS A 21 -14.37 7.65 12.66
C CYS A 21 -14.83 8.64 11.62
N GLU A 22 -13.89 9.35 11.03
CA GLU A 22 -14.16 10.27 9.94
C GLU A 22 -14.78 9.40 8.85
N THR A 23 -16.12 9.43 8.77
CA THR A 23 -16.88 8.54 7.89
C THR A 23 -16.73 8.94 6.44
N ASN A 24 -16.25 10.17 6.19
CA ASN A 24 -15.92 10.67 4.88
C ASN A 24 -14.42 10.56 4.66
N CYS A 25 -14.00 9.52 3.95
CA CYS A 25 -12.68 9.48 3.38
C CYS A 25 -12.61 10.55 2.26
N SER A 26 -11.73 11.54 2.41
CA SER A 26 -11.52 12.59 1.41
C SER A 26 -10.77 12.09 0.17
N CYS A 27 -10.12 10.92 0.27
CA CYS A 27 -9.36 10.35 -0.83
C CYS A 27 -10.27 9.81 -1.94
N PRO A 28 -9.82 9.91 -3.20
CA PRO A 28 -10.54 9.36 -4.35
C PRO A 28 -10.65 7.82 -4.25
N ASN A 29 -11.56 7.25 -5.04
CA ASN A 29 -11.68 5.80 -5.17
C ASN A 29 -10.33 5.21 -5.59
N LEU A 30 -9.76 4.36 -4.73
CA LEU A 30 -8.43 3.80 -4.94
C LEU A 30 -8.38 2.83 -6.14
N ARG A 31 -9.51 2.23 -6.54
CA ARG A 31 -9.58 1.41 -7.77
C ARG A 31 -9.12 2.16 -9.02
N ALA A 32 -9.36 3.47 -9.08
CA ALA A 32 -8.99 4.30 -10.23
C ALA A 32 -7.46 4.41 -10.44
N PHE A 33 -6.66 3.97 -9.46
CA PHE A 33 -5.20 3.91 -9.55
C PHE A 33 -4.70 2.57 -10.07
N ALA A 34 -5.57 1.56 -10.22
CA ALA A 34 -5.18 0.31 -10.85
C ALA A 34 -4.91 0.52 -12.35
N TRP A 35 -3.83 -0.07 -12.85
CA TRP A 35 -3.53 -0.03 -14.28
C TRP A 35 -4.62 -0.72 -15.11
N ILE A 36 -5.09 -1.86 -14.62
CA ILE A 36 -6.19 -2.64 -15.22
C ILE A 36 -7.14 -2.96 -14.08
N GLU A 37 -8.27 -2.25 -14.00
CA GLU A 37 -9.22 -2.40 -12.88
C GLU A 37 -9.78 -3.82 -12.78
N ASP A 38 -10.07 -4.46 -13.92
CA ASP A 38 -10.64 -5.81 -13.99
C ASP A 38 -9.71 -6.90 -13.43
N ASN A 39 -8.41 -6.59 -13.27
CA ASN A 39 -7.45 -7.51 -12.66
C ASN A 39 -7.52 -7.52 -11.12
N ILE A 40 -8.26 -6.58 -10.51
CA ILE A 40 -8.55 -6.63 -9.08
C ILE A 40 -9.54 -7.77 -8.84
N MET A 41 -9.13 -8.80 -8.10
CA MET A 41 -9.98 -9.96 -7.81
C MET A 41 -11.18 -9.58 -6.94
N THR A 42 -10.93 -8.87 -5.84
CA THR A 42 -11.97 -8.33 -4.98
C THR A 42 -11.54 -6.99 -4.39
N TYR A 43 -12.50 -6.10 -4.18
CA TYR A 43 -12.27 -4.84 -3.50
C TYR A 43 -13.45 -4.49 -2.60
N GLU A 44 -13.14 -4.20 -1.35
CA GLU A 44 -14.09 -3.91 -0.29
C GLU A 44 -13.71 -2.60 0.40
N GLU A 45 -14.71 -1.76 0.68
CA GLU A 45 -14.53 -0.56 1.49
C GLU A 45 -14.80 -0.88 2.96
N GLY A 46 -13.82 -0.62 3.83
CA GLY A 46 -13.93 -0.80 5.26
C GLY A 46 -14.32 0.49 5.99
N ILE A 47 -14.29 0.44 7.32
CA ILE A 47 -14.54 1.61 8.18
C ILE A 47 -13.46 2.66 7.94
N GLY A 48 -13.87 3.93 7.81
CA GLY A 48 -12.98 5.05 7.50
C GLY A 48 -12.35 4.93 6.11
N CYS A 49 -11.05 5.24 6.01
CA CYS A 49 -10.28 5.15 4.77
C CYS A 49 -9.63 3.77 4.53
N THR A 50 -10.07 2.73 5.24
CA THR A 50 -9.52 1.38 5.03
C THR A 50 -10.14 0.73 3.80
N ARG A 51 -9.32 0.06 3.00
CA ARG A 51 -9.78 -0.77 1.88
C ARG A 51 -9.16 -2.15 2.00
N LYS A 52 -9.77 -3.13 1.37
CA LYS A 52 -9.19 -4.45 1.14
C LYS A 52 -9.17 -4.66 -0.37
N ILE A 53 -7.99 -4.91 -0.93
CA ILE A 53 -7.76 -5.00 -2.37
C ILE A 53 -7.01 -6.29 -2.65
N MET A 54 -7.74 -7.34 -2.99
CA MET A 54 -7.12 -8.63 -3.26
C MET A 54 -6.62 -8.67 -4.69
N CYS A 55 -5.30 -8.85 -4.85
CA CYS A 55 -4.62 -8.88 -6.14
C CYS A 55 -3.55 -9.97 -6.15
N TYR A 56 -3.36 -10.59 -7.32
CA TYR A 56 -2.24 -11.50 -7.54
C TYR A 56 -0.97 -10.70 -7.87
N LYS A 57 0.15 -11.09 -7.24
CA LYS A 57 1.51 -10.67 -7.60
C LYS A 57 2.26 -11.79 -8.33
N GLN A 58 3.23 -11.46 -9.18
CA GLN A 58 4.07 -12.44 -9.92
C GLN A 58 5.47 -11.93 -10.35
N TYR A 59 5.60 -10.75 -10.98
CA TYR A 59 6.77 -10.20 -11.68
C TYR A 59 7.39 -8.94 -11.04
N TYR A 60 8.64 -8.62 -11.41
CA TYR A 60 9.40 -7.44 -10.95
C TYR A 60 8.73 -6.09 -11.21
N ASP A 61 7.94 -5.97 -12.27
CA ASP A 61 7.20 -4.75 -12.61
C ASP A 61 5.88 -4.60 -11.84
N ASP A 62 5.51 -5.62 -11.08
CA ASP A 62 4.29 -5.61 -10.27
C ASP A 62 4.50 -4.87 -8.97
N GLY A 63 3.53 -4.03 -8.62
CA GLY A 63 3.52 -3.31 -7.37
C GLY A 63 2.97 -1.92 -7.58
N ILE A 64 3.61 -0.93 -6.97
CA ILE A 64 3.09 0.43 -6.93
C ILE A 64 4.07 1.36 -7.63
N ARG A 65 3.61 2.04 -8.67
CA ARG A 65 4.30 3.19 -9.26
C ARG A 65 4.11 4.39 -8.34
N LEU A 66 5.22 5.05 -8.05
CA LEU A 66 5.25 6.17 -7.13
C LEU A 66 5.48 7.47 -7.91
N VAL A 67 4.98 8.57 -7.35
CA VAL A 67 5.31 9.90 -7.87
C VAL A 67 6.68 10.29 -7.35
N PHE A 68 7.65 10.34 -8.26
CA PHE A 68 9.07 10.51 -7.94
C PHE A 68 9.37 11.74 -7.07
N ASN A 69 8.70 12.87 -7.31
CA ASN A 69 8.90 14.12 -6.57
C ASN A 69 7.98 14.28 -5.34
N GLU A 70 7.15 13.28 -5.03
CA GLU A 70 6.20 13.33 -3.90
C GLU A 70 6.43 12.11 -2.99
N THR A 71 7.64 12.01 -2.46
CA THR A 71 8.07 10.97 -1.51
C THR A 71 8.97 11.55 -0.41
N GLU A 72 8.91 10.95 0.78
CA GLU A 72 9.83 11.19 1.90
C GLU A 72 11.10 10.32 1.81
N ILE A 73 11.18 9.39 0.85
CA ILE A 73 12.36 8.56 0.61
C ILE A 73 13.42 9.41 -0.11
N PRO A 74 14.67 9.47 0.41
CA PRO A 74 15.75 10.17 -0.27
C PRO A 74 15.98 9.64 -1.68
N ILE A 75 16.05 10.56 -2.63
CA ILE A 75 16.29 10.24 -4.03
C ILE A 75 17.80 10.21 -4.27
N PRO A 76 18.36 9.12 -4.83
CA PRO A 76 19.77 9.08 -5.20
C PRO A 76 20.13 10.16 -6.23
N SER A 77 21.32 10.76 -6.09
CA SER A 77 21.73 11.90 -6.93
C SER A 77 21.96 11.56 -8.40
N ASP A 78 22.14 10.28 -8.70
CA ASP A 78 22.30 9.73 -10.06
C ASP A 78 20.95 9.48 -10.77
N LYS A 79 19.82 9.79 -10.13
CA LYS A 79 18.48 9.64 -10.71
C LYS A 79 17.86 10.98 -11.11
N ASP A 80 17.23 10.99 -12.28
CA ASP A 80 16.50 12.12 -12.85
C ASP A 80 14.97 11.90 -12.76
N PRO A 81 14.25 12.64 -11.91
CA PRO A 81 12.80 12.53 -11.76
C PRO A 81 11.98 12.69 -13.04
N ASN A 82 12.55 13.28 -14.10
CA ASN A 82 11.85 13.52 -15.36
C ASN A 82 12.00 12.36 -16.35
N ASN A 83 13.04 11.54 -16.19
CA ASN A 83 13.38 10.46 -17.11
C ASN A 83 13.33 9.08 -16.45
N ASP A 84 13.51 9.01 -15.13
CA ASP A 84 13.45 7.80 -14.35
C ASP A 84 12.07 7.58 -13.73
N TRP A 85 11.78 6.34 -13.39
CA TRP A 85 10.61 6.00 -12.59
C TRP A 85 10.99 5.37 -11.27
N MET A 86 10.09 5.47 -10.30
CA MET A 86 10.21 4.90 -8.95
C MET A 86 9.04 3.96 -8.69
N ALA A 87 9.31 2.80 -8.10
CA ALA A 87 8.29 1.83 -7.71
C ALA A 87 8.60 1.11 -6.40
N ALA A 88 7.55 0.65 -5.73
CA ALA A 88 7.64 -0.35 -4.68
C ALA A 88 7.21 -1.72 -5.27
N PRO A 89 8.13 -2.67 -5.46
CA PRO A 89 7.81 -3.95 -6.09
C PRO A 89 7.14 -4.92 -5.12
N THR A 90 6.41 -5.88 -5.68
CA THR A 90 5.83 -7.03 -4.94
C THR A 90 6.77 -8.24 -4.88
N GLN A 91 7.87 -8.21 -5.62
CA GLN A 91 8.87 -9.26 -5.69
C GLN A 91 10.24 -8.74 -5.23
N ASN A 92 11.06 -9.62 -4.65
CA ASN A 92 12.46 -9.37 -4.36
C ASN A 92 13.33 -9.83 -5.54
N GLU A 93 14.22 -8.99 -6.07
CA GLU A 93 15.16 -9.41 -7.15
C GLU A 93 16.02 -10.63 -6.79
N MET A 94 16.29 -10.88 -5.50
CA MET A 94 17.10 -12.01 -5.04
C MET A 94 16.37 -13.35 -5.09
N TRP A 95 15.03 -13.36 -5.11
CA TRP A 95 14.24 -14.58 -5.03
C TRP A 95 13.30 -14.61 -6.24
N GLY A 96 13.33 -15.71 -6.99
CA GLY A 96 12.58 -15.87 -8.24
C GLY A 96 11.07 -15.66 -8.10
N MET A 97 10.35 -15.88 -9.20
CA MET A 97 8.91 -15.62 -9.32
C MET A 97 8.11 -16.24 -8.16
N ASP A 98 7.35 -15.41 -7.45
CA ASP A 98 6.46 -15.82 -6.34
C ASP A 98 5.04 -15.34 -6.63
N VAL A 99 4.17 -16.29 -7.00
CA VAL A 99 2.77 -16.03 -7.30
C VAL A 99 1.93 -16.18 -6.03
N ALA A 100 1.30 -15.09 -5.60
CA ALA A 100 0.43 -15.12 -4.43
C ALA A 100 -0.72 -14.11 -4.53
N LEU A 101 -1.87 -14.47 -3.96
CA LEU A 101 -2.97 -13.55 -3.71
C LEU A 101 -2.68 -12.77 -2.42
N ILE A 102 -2.59 -11.45 -2.52
CA ILE A 102 -2.29 -10.57 -1.39
C ILE A 102 -3.32 -9.43 -1.29
N ASP A 103 -3.52 -8.90 -0.09
CA ASP A 103 -4.25 -7.65 0.11
C ASP A 103 -3.29 -6.47 -0.10
N PHE A 104 -3.31 -5.87 -1.29
CA PHE A 104 -2.42 -4.77 -1.67
C PHE A 104 -2.48 -3.59 -0.69
N PHE A 105 -3.67 -3.32 -0.13
CA PHE A 105 -3.86 -2.19 0.77
C PHE A 105 -3.00 -2.33 2.03
N SER A 106 -3.08 -3.48 2.71
CA SER A 106 -2.30 -3.75 3.91
C SER A 106 -0.85 -4.12 3.63
N TYR A 107 -0.58 -4.73 2.47
CA TYR A 107 0.76 -5.13 2.01
C TYR A 107 1.69 -3.93 1.87
N PHE A 108 1.25 -2.88 1.17
CA PHE A 108 2.01 -1.65 1.00
C PHE A 108 1.68 -0.57 2.05
N GLY A 109 0.72 -0.83 2.94
CA GLY A 109 0.37 0.09 4.02
C GLY A 109 -0.14 1.42 3.48
N PHE A 110 -1.22 1.36 2.69
CA PHE A 110 -1.87 2.56 2.17
C PHE A 110 -2.41 3.44 3.29
N VAL A 111 -2.21 4.74 3.14
CA VAL A 111 -2.76 5.77 4.02
C VAL A 111 -3.35 6.89 3.18
N CYS A 112 -4.49 7.42 3.62
CA CYS A 112 -5.12 8.60 3.03
C CYS A 112 -4.75 9.82 3.88
N GLU A 113 -4.20 10.85 3.25
CA GLU A 113 -3.93 12.12 3.92
C GLU A 113 -4.23 13.28 2.97
N ASN A 114 -5.07 14.22 3.42
CA ASN A 114 -5.46 15.42 2.65
C ASN A 114 -5.97 15.10 1.23
N GLY A 115 -6.74 14.01 1.08
CA GLY A 115 -7.29 13.58 -0.20
C GLY A 115 -6.28 12.88 -1.13
N VAL A 116 -5.09 12.53 -0.64
CA VAL A 116 -4.04 11.88 -1.42
C VAL A 116 -3.70 10.50 -0.83
N TRP A 117 -3.54 9.52 -1.70
CA TRP A 117 -3.07 8.18 -1.32
C TRP A 117 -1.54 8.12 -1.28
N TYR A 118 -1.02 7.64 -0.15
CA TYR A 118 0.38 7.31 0.03
C TYR A 118 0.52 5.85 0.44
N ILE A 119 1.70 5.28 0.22
CA ILE A 119 2.11 4.01 0.82
C ILE A 119 3.18 4.27 1.88
N THR A 120 3.28 3.36 2.85
CA THR A 120 4.21 3.48 3.99
C THR A 120 4.98 2.20 4.28
N LYS A 121 4.69 1.10 3.56
CA LYS A 121 5.44 -0.16 3.66
C LYS A 121 6.07 -0.50 2.33
N TYR A 122 7.28 -1.02 2.40
CA TYR A 122 8.10 -1.38 1.24
C TYR A 122 8.64 -2.80 1.44
N PRO A 123 7.80 -3.85 1.37
CA PRO A 123 8.18 -5.21 1.76
C PRO A 123 9.43 -5.75 1.06
N HIS A 124 9.74 -5.22 -0.13
CA HIS A 124 10.93 -5.57 -0.90
C HIS A 124 11.83 -4.38 -1.22
N GLY A 125 11.63 -3.21 -0.61
CA GLY A 125 12.38 -1.99 -0.90
C GLY A 125 11.80 -1.17 -2.05
N ILE A 126 12.67 -0.46 -2.76
CA ILE A 126 12.35 0.43 -3.87
C ILE A 126 13.16 0.05 -5.09
N VAL A 127 12.56 0.22 -6.27
CA VAL A 127 13.25 0.23 -7.55
C VAL A 127 13.21 1.63 -8.12
N TYR A 128 14.37 2.11 -8.55
CA TYR A 128 14.52 3.24 -9.47
C TYR A 128 14.94 2.67 -10.83
N ALA A 129 14.30 3.04 -11.94
CA ALA A 129 14.74 2.53 -13.24
C ALA A 129 14.98 3.62 -14.28
N ASN A 130 16.24 3.63 -14.71
CA ASN A 130 16.75 3.35 -16.05
C ASN A 130 18.00 2.45 -15.85
N ALA A 131 18.35 1.63 -16.84
CA ALA A 131 19.07 0.35 -16.69
C ALA A 131 20.33 0.31 -15.78
N ASP A 132 20.44 -0.79 -15.05
CA ASP A 132 21.60 -1.38 -14.34
C ASP A 132 21.89 -1.02 -12.88
N SER A 133 21.16 -0.11 -12.22
CA SER A 133 21.29 0.03 -10.76
C SER A 133 20.15 0.84 -10.16
N GLY A 134 19.36 0.23 -9.28
CA GLY A 134 18.31 0.97 -8.61
C GLY A 134 17.40 0.19 -7.69
N PHE A 135 17.53 -1.14 -7.63
CA PHE A 135 16.89 -1.90 -6.58
C PHE A 135 17.68 -1.82 -5.29
N THR A 136 17.00 -1.39 -4.22
CA THR A 136 17.61 -1.21 -2.91
C THR A 136 17.68 -2.51 -2.11
N GLY A 137 16.93 -3.54 -2.53
CA GLY A 137 16.67 -4.70 -1.70
C GLY A 137 15.66 -4.44 -0.58
N PRO A 138 15.15 -5.50 0.07
CA PRO A 138 14.35 -5.37 1.28
C PRO A 138 15.15 -4.65 2.38
N THR A 139 14.57 -3.57 2.90
CA THR A 139 15.14 -2.79 3.99
C THR A 139 14.03 -2.17 4.80
N ASP A 140 14.22 -2.07 6.11
CA ASP A 140 13.28 -1.40 7.01
C ASP A 140 13.43 0.12 6.98
N GLU A 141 14.49 0.66 6.36
CA GLU A 141 14.78 2.09 6.35
C GLU A 141 13.66 2.95 5.73
N TYR A 142 12.89 2.38 4.81
CA TYR A 142 11.81 3.08 4.14
C TYR A 142 10.46 2.94 4.84
N ASN A 143 10.30 1.93 5.69
CA ASN A 143 9.02 1.70 6.37
C ASN A 143 8.67 2.91 7.27
N GLY A 144 7.46 3.41 7.11
CA GLY A 144 6.95 4.63 7.75
C GLY A 144 7.14 5.90 6.91
N LYS A 145 8.02 5.92 5.91
CA LYS A 145 8.16 7.04 4.96
C LYS A 145 7.03 7.00 3.93
N LYS A 146 6.41 8.13 3.67
CA LYS A 146 5.29 8.25 2.72
C LYS A 146 5.81 8.40 1.29
N SER A 147 5.22 7.65 0.37
CA SER A 147 5.38 7.88 -1.08
C SER A 147 4.02 7.95 -1.75
N LYS A 148 3.78 9.00 -2.53
CA LYS A 148 2.49 9.18 -3.20
C LYS A 148 2.29 8.12 -4.28
N VAL A 149 1.09 7.56 -4.29
CA VAL A 149 0.67 6.55 -5.26
C VAL A 149 0.38 7.22 -6.60
N LYS A 150 1.04 6.75 -7.65
CA LYS A 150 0.74 7.12 -9.04
C LYS A 150 -0.22 6.12 -9.66
N SER A 151 0.10 4.84 -9.54
CA SER A 151 -0.74 3.71 -9.96
C SER A 151 -0.25 2.42 -9.31
N PHE A 152 -1.05 1.36 -9.37
CA PHE A 152 -0.61 0.02 -9.00
C PHE A 152 -1.04 -1.01 -10.04
N TYR A 153 -0.32 -2.13 -10.06
CA TYR A 153 -0.56 -3.22 -10.99
C TYR A 153 -0.97 -4.48 -10.23
N CYS A 154 -2.04 -5.13 -10.72
CA CYS A 154 -2.49 -6.45 -10.29
C CYS A 154 -2.44 -7.38 -11.50
N HIS A 155 -1.94 -8.60 -11.32
CA HIS A 155 -2.03 -9.61 -12.37
C HIS A 155 -3.45 -10.07 -12.60
N ASP A 156 -3.72 -10.55 -13.81
CA ASP A 156 -5.01 -11.12 -14.14
C ASP A 156 -5.26 -12.37 -13.29
N TRP A 157 -6.17 -12.24 -12.33
CA TRP A 157 -6.50 -13.31 -11.39
C TRP A 157 -7.09 -14.55 -12.09
N ARG A 158 -7.69 -14.38 -13.27
CA ARG A 158 -8.34 -15.46 -14.03
C ARG A 158 -7.33 -16.51 -14.47
N GLU A 159 -6.10 -16.08 -14.79
CA GLU A 159 -5.01 -16.99 -15.19
C GLU A 159 -4.67 -18.02 -14.10
N TYR A 160 -4.89 -17.67 -12.82
CA TYR A 160 -4.55 -18.52 -11.67
C TYR A 160 -5.73 -19.36 -11.17
N VAL A 161 -6.96 -18.83 -11.30
CA VAL A 161 -8.18 -19.55 -10.90
C VAL A 161 -8.57 -20.60 -11.94
N GLU A 162 -8.39 -20.32 -13.24
CA GLU A 162 -8.74 -21.28 -14.29
C GLU A 162 -7.68 -22.38 -14.49
N SER A 163 -6.43 -22.13 -14.08
CA SER A 163 -5.33 -23.10 -14.16
C SER A 163 -5.25 -24.07 -12.99
N THR A 164 -6.03 -23.85 -11.92
CA THR A 164 -6.12 -24.76 -10.78
C THR A 164 -7.45 -25.54 -10.84
N PRO A 165 -7.44 -26.87 -11.14
CA PRO A 165 -8.65 -27.66 -10.97
C PRO A 165 -8.97 -27.66 -9.47
N MET A 166 -10.15 -27.13 -9.11
CA MET A 166 -10.67 -27.25 -7.76
C MET A 166 -10.66 -28.74 -7.36
N PRO A 167 -10.13 -29.10 -6.17
CA PRO A 167 -10.20 -30.47 -5.67
C PRO A 167 -11.65 -30.93 -5.43
#